data_AF-A0A1Q6DPY5-F1
#
_entry.id   AF-A0A1Q6DPY5-F1
#
_cell.length_a   1.000
_cell.length_b   1.000
_cell.length_c   1.000
_cell.angle_alpha   90.00
_cell.angle_beta   90.00
_cell.angle_gamma   90.00
#
_symmetry.space_group_name_H-M   'P 1'
#
loop_
_entity.id
_entity.type
_entity.pdbx_description
1 polymer ?
#
loop_
_entity_poly.entity_id
_entity_poly.type
_entity_poly.pdbx_seq_one_letter_code
_entity_poly.pdbx_strand_id
1 'polypeptide(L)'
;MMRFACFVLPLLVLLGAAAVHAEKNNEKTVSSMSENGTNAIPPEKQIIVDALGLARSMRAEDHAELLARLTSPDFLAELDDETAYSGRPERLRLRRIMDELTRNPLAGARQVLVALTTSRVFMAEDARIDLLIAASSVIKPPPPEVVRFWDAHWQPDDGFSNLTVAAVVKNGDEAAVALLEKKMANPDFDMEEKLHWLHGPLLSHRLDLPLLQSCERMLLTGLPADLEVKLVETLFDYRPREWYLPSIPYNPPLLETAGEAVLLQVQKIGVMARERFALDARLEARVKMTLEQVQKLLEAR
;
A
#
# COMPACT_ATOMS: atom_id res chain seq x y z
N MET A 1 32.48 24.95 -2.49
CA MET A 1 32.36 26.05 -1.50
C MET A 1 30.92 26.10 -1.03
N MET A 2 30.71 26.06 0.30
CA MET A 2 29.45 26.23 1.05
C MET A 2 28.36 25.16 0.87
N ARG A 3 27.70 24.64 1.92
CA ARG A 3 27.97 24.48 3.36
C ARG A 3 26.88 23.53 3.88
N PHE A 4 27.28 22.45 4.57
CA PHE A 4 26.39 21.57 5.33
C PHE A 4 25.76 22.32 6.51
N ALA A 5 24.52 22.02 6.84
CA ALA A 5 23.91 22.35 8.13
C ALA A 5 23.24 21.10 8.73
N CYS A 6 23.92 20.51 9.71
CA CYS A 6 23.40 19.50 10.62
C CYS A 6 22.36 20.12 11.56
N PHE A 7 21.28 19.40 11.86
CA PHE A 7 20.56 19.54 13.12
C PHE A 7 20.47 18.19 13.82
N VAL A 8 21.24 18.08 14.90
CA VAL A 8 21.15 17.05 15.94
C VAL A 8 20.39 17.69 17.10
N LEU A 9 19.36 17.02 17.62
CA LEU A 9 18.75 17.37 18.90
C LEU A 9 18.64 16.10 19.77
N PRO A 10 19.03 16.15 21.06
CA PRO A 10 19.07 14.98 21.94
C PRO A 10 17.77 14.85 22.74
N LEU A 11 17.33 13.61 22.99
CA LEU A 11 16.28 13.35 23.99
C LEU A 11 16.91 12.81 25.27
N LEU A 12 16.82 13.63 26.32
CA LEU A 12 17.32 13.37 27.67
C LEU A 12 16.27 12.61 28.49
N VAL A 13 16.75 11.58 29.20
CA VAL A 13 16.02 10.80 30.21
C VAL A 13 15.88 11.64 31.49
N LEU A 14 14.72 11.62 32.14
CA LEU A 14 14.59 11.96 33.56
C LEU A 14 13.45 11.18 34.24
N LEU A 15 13.85 10.41 35.26
CA LEU A 15 13.03 9.81 36.32
C LEU A 15 12.74 10.85 37.41
N GLY A 16 11.57 10.79 38.06
CA GLY A 16 11.29 11.58 39.26
C GLY A 16 9.89 11.37 39.83
N ALA A 17 9.83 10.97 41.11
CA ALA A 17 8.68 10.47 41.86
C ALA A 17 7.68 11.53 42.41
N ALA A 18 6.54 10.99 42.89
CA ALA A 18 5.79 11.33 44.11
C ALA A 18 4.54 12.26 44.05
N ALA A 19 3.38 11.61 44.25
CA ALA A 19 2.26 11.89 45.18
C ALA A 19 1.77 13.32 45.46
N VAL A 20 0.43 13.51 45.46
CA VAL A 20 -0.39 13.98 46.61
C VAL A 20 -1.89 14.05 46.24
N HIS A 21 -2.73 13.63 47.20
CA HIS A 21 -4.20 13.70 47.26
C HIS A 21 -4.81 15.09 47.01
N ALA A 22 -6.04 15.13 46.49
CA ALA A 22 -7.13 15.87 47.13
C ALA A 22 -8.50 15.48 46.53
N GLU A 23 -9.31 14.88 47.40
CA GLU A 23 -10.73 14.58 47.31
C GLU A 23 -11.54 15.83 47.69
N LYS A 24 -12.62 16.16 46.96
CA LYS A 24 -13.72 17.00 47.45
C LYS A 24 -14.98 16.86 46.57
N ASN A 25 -15.97 16.14 47.10
CA ASN A 25 -17.38 16.50 47.32
C ASN A 25 -18.06 17.53 46.39
N ASN A 26 -19.36 17.50 46.11
CA ASN A 26 -20.49 16.59 46.28
C ASN A 26 -21.69 17.34 45.63
N GLU A 27 -22.70 16.62 45.15
CA GLU A 27 -24.09 17.05 44.99
C GLU A 27 -24.45 18.33 44.19
N LYS A 28 -25.06 18.12 43.01
CA LYS A 28 -26.31 18.81 42.67
C LYS A 28 -27.22 17.93 41.81
N THR A 29 -28.17 17.35 42.52
CA THR A 29 -29.56 17.01 42.22
C THR A 29 -30.05 17.12 40.77
N VAL A 30 -30.61 15.99 40.35
CA VAL A 30 -31.58 15.74 39.28
C VAL A 30 -32.63 16.84 39.16
N SER A 31 -32.78 17.40 37.96
CA SER A 31 -34.08 17.84 37.47
C SER A 31 -34.18 17.55 35.98
N SER A 32 -35.05 16.59 35.67
CA SER A 32 -35.49 16.21 34.35
C SER A 32 -36.25 17.35 33.67
N MET A 33 -35.76 17.82 32.53
CA MET A 33 -36.65 18.28 31.46
C MET A 33 -36.30 17.53 30.18
N SER A 34 -37.29 16.83 29.69
CA SER A 34 -37.32 16.15 28.40
C SER A 34 -37.17 17.19 27.30
N GLU A 35 -36.00 17.24 26.69
CA GLU A 35 -35.83 17.76 25.35
C GLU A 35 -35.55 16.56 24.45
N ASN A 36 -36.59 16.12 23.73
CA ASN A 36 -36.42 15.43 22.46
C ASN A 36 -35.80 16.44 21.47
N GLY A 37 -34.53 16.76 21.68
CA GLY A 37 -33.69 17.44 20.72
C GLY A 37 -33.38 16.43 19.64
N THR A 38 -34.08 16.51 18.51
CA THR A 38 -33.62 15.94 17.25
C THR A 38 -32.23 16.54 17.02
N ASN A 39 -31.17 15.84 17.43
CA ASN A 39 -29.79 16.23 17.19
C ASN A 39 -29.55 16.17 15.69
N ALA A 40 -30.00 17.20 14.97
CA ALA A 40 -29.78 17.37 13.55
C ALA A 40 -28.27 17.38 13.33
N ILE A 41 -27.80 16.46 12.49
CA ILE A 41 -26.40 16.39 12.11
C ILE A 41 -26.05 17.73 11.44
N PRO A 42 -24.99 18.43 11.88
CA PRO A 42 -24.52 19.64 11.21
C PRO A 42 -24.38 19.42 9.69
N PRO A 43 -24.71 20.40 8.83
CA PRO A 43 -24.69 20.22 7.36
C PRO A 43 -23.37 19.65 6.82
N GLU A 44 -22.24 20.15 7.34
CA GLU A 44 -20.88 19.67 7.04
C GLU A 44 -20.62 18.19 7.40
N LYS A 45 -21.38 17.65 8.36
CA LYS A 45 -21.33 16.23 8.73
C LYS A 45 -22.36 15.43 7.93
N GLN A 46 -23.39 16.07 7.39
CA GLN A 46 -24.39 15.43 6.55
C GLN A 46 -23.80 15.05 5.18
N ILE A 47 -23.00 15.92 4.56
CA ILE A 47 -22.38 15.65 3.24
C ILE A 47 -21.57 14.34 3.23
N ILE A 48 -20.74 14.12 4.25
CA ILE A 48 -19.95 12.89 4.37
C ILE A 48 -20.82 11.68 4.71
N VAL A 49 -21.85 11.84 5.54
CA VAL A 49 -22.78 10.76 5.87
C VAL A 49 -23.52 10.28 4.62
N ASP A 50 -24.01 11.21 3.79
CA ASP A 50 -24.69 10.89 2.54
C ASP A 50 -23.75 10.18 1.56
N ALA A 51 -22.55 10.72 1.37
CA ALA A 51 -21.57 10.12 0.47
C ALA A 51 -21.13 8.72 0.90
N LEU A 52 -20.97 8.49 2.21
CA LEU A 52 -20.70 7.15 2.75
C LEU A 52 -21.90 6.21 2.56
N GLY A 53 -23.13 6.72 2.67
CA GLY A 53 -24.35 5.98 2.35
C GLY A 53 -24.35 5.49 0.90
N LEU A 54 -24.03 6.37 -0.04
CA LEU A 54 -23.92 6.02 -1.46
C LEU A 54 -22.78 5.01 -1.72
N ALA A 55 -21.61 5.20 -1.10
CA ALA A 55 -20.46 4.31 -1.27
C ALA A 55 -20.74 2.87 -0.78
N ARG A 56 -21.49 2.74 0.31
CA ARG A 56 -21.91 1.46 0.90
C ARG A 56 -23.12 0.85 0.20
N SER A 57 -23.80 1.61 -0.65
CA SER A 57 -25.05 1.17 -1.23
C SER A 57 -24.89 -0.12 -2.04
N MET A 58 -25.98 -0.88 -2.05
CA MET A 58 -26.12 -2.08 -2.88
C MET A 58 -26.74 -1.79 -4.26
N ARG A 59 -26.96 -0.52 -4.60
CA ARG A 59 -27.63 -0.07 -5.82
C ARG A 59 -26.66 0.60 -6.77
N ALA A 60 -26.76 0.28 -8.06
CA ALA A 60 -25.91 0.86 -9.08
C ALA A 60 -26.17 2.36 -9.28
N GLU A 61 -27.42 2.80 -9.16
CA GLU A 61 -27.79 4.22 -9.27
C GLU A 61 -27.09 5.09 -8.22
N ASP A 62 -26.94 4.58 -6.99
CA ASP A 62 -26.30 5.29 -5.90
C ASP A 62 -24.79 5.45 -6.14
N HIS A 63 -24.15 4.46 -6.79
CA HIS A 63 -22.75 4.58 -7.22
C HIS A 63 -22.58 5.57 -8.36
N ALA A 64 -23.53 5.64 -9.30
CA ALA A 64 -23.53 6.66 -10.34
C ALA A 64 -23.71 8.08 -9.76
N GLU A 65 -24.59 8.23 -8.77
CA GLU A 65 -24.75 9.49 -8.04
C GLU A 65 -23.48 9.87 -7.29
N LEU A 66 -22.84 8.91 -6.60
CA LEU A 66 -21.57 9.15 -5.91
C LEU A 66 -20.48 9.60 -6.89
N LEU A 67 -20.39 8.98 -8.07
CA LEU A 67 -19.43 9.39 -9.10
C LEU A 67 -19.68 10.83 -9.56
N ALA A 68 -20.95 11.20 -9.79
CA ALA A 68 -21.29 12.58 -10.14
C ALA A 68 -20.86 13.58 -9.06
N ARG A 69 -21.03 13.22 -7.79
CA ARG A 69 -20.54 14.03 -6.65
C ARG A 69 -19.02 14.10 -6.61
N LEU A 70 -18.32 12.97 -6.71
CA LEU A 70 -16.85 12.90 -6.68
C LEU A 70 -16.16 13.50 -7.92
N THR A 71 -16.92 13.89 -8.93
CA THR A 71 -16.42 14.62 -10.11
C THR A 71 -16.86 16.09 -10.15
N SER A 72 -17.55 16.55 -9.10
CA SER A 72 -17.95 17.94 -8.92
C SER A 72 -16.90 18.71 -8.09
N PRO A 73 -16.35 19.83 -8.59
CA PRO A 73 -15.43 20.67 -7.81
C PRO A 73 -16.07 21.17 -6.50
N ASP A 74 -17.33 21.62 -6.56
CA ASP A 74 -18.04 22.18 -5.42
C ASP A 74 -18.21 21.14 -4.30
N PHE A 75 -18.58 19.91 -4.66
CA PHE A 75 -18.73 18.84 -3.69
C PHE A 75 -17.39 18.48 -3.04
N LEU A 76 -16.30 18.44 -3.81
CA LEU A 76 -14.98 18.09 -3.28
C LEU A 76 -14.44 19.18 -2.36
N ALA A 77 -14.67 20.46 -2.67
CA ALA A 77 -14.32 21.58 -1.81
C ALA A 77 -15.15 21.66 -0.53
N GLU A 78 -16.43 21.27 -0.59
CA GLU A 78 -17.29 21.16 0.61
C GLU A 78 -16.93 19.94 1.46
N LEU A 79 -16.53 18.84 0.83
CA LEU A 79 -16.13 17.62 1.52
C LEU A 79 -14.84 17.83 2.32
N ASP A 80 -13.80 18.32 1.67
CA ASP A 80 -12.48 18.61 2.25
C ASP A 80 -12.01 19.98 1.71
N ASP A 81 -11.79 20.95 2.60
CA ASP A 81 -11.33 22.28 2.19
C ASP A 81 -9.85 22.29 1.75
N GLU A 82 -9.39 23.40 1.15
CA GLU A 82 -8.00 23.56 0.69
C GLU A 82 -6.97 23.32 1.81
N THR A 83 -7.31 23.66 3.06
CA THR A 83 -6.39 23.48 4.19
C THR A 83 -6.23 22.02 4.57
N ALA A 84 -7.28 21.20 4.41
CA ALA A 84 -7.22 19.76 4.63
C ALA A 84 -6.22 19.07 3.68
N TYR A 85 -6.08 19.54 2.44
CA TYR A 85 -5.15 18.98 1.44
C TYR A 85 -3.67 19.26 1.73
N SER A 86 -3.36 20.26 2.56
CA SER A 86 -1.98 20.49 3.06
C SER A 86 -1.49 19.43 4.06
N GLY A 87 -2.42 18.63 4.58
CA GLY A 87 -2.17 17.61 5.58
C GLY A 87 -1.81 16.24 4.99
N ARG A 88 -1.87 15.22 5.85
CA ARG A 88 -1.71 13.83 5.39
C ARG A 88 -3.00 13.32 4.75
N PRO A 89 -2.96 12.61 3.60
CA PRO A 89 -4.15 12.11 2.91
C PRO A 89 -5.08 11.25 3.79
N GLU A 90 -4.56 10.55 4.80
CA GLU A 90 -5.37 9.72 5.70
C GLU A 90 -6.33 10.53 6.59
N ARG A 91 -6.12 11.84 6.71
CA ARG A 91 -6.98 12.73 7.50
C ARG A 91 -8.17 13.26 6.70
N LEU A 92 -8.15 13.13 5.38
CA LEU A 92 -9.22 13.58 4.51
C LEU A 92 -10.50 12.80 4.79
N ARG A 93 -11.65 13.49 4.75
CA ARG A 93 -12.96 12.85 4.80
C ARG A 93 -13.16 11.94 3.58
N LEU A 94 -12.62 12.34 2.43
CA LEU A 94 -12.58 11.55 1.21
C LEU A 94 -11.99 10.15 1.43
N ARG A 95 -10.97 10.00 2.28
CA ARG A 95 -10.37 8.68 2.58
C ARG A 95 -11.41 7.65 2.99
N ARG A 96 -12.38 8.07 3.82
CA ARG A 96 -13.43 7.17 4.31
C ARG A 96 -14.34 6.70 3.18
N ILE A 97 -14.65 7.57 2.23
CA ILE A 97 -15.45 7.21 1.05
C ILE A 97 -14.69 6.19 0.19
N MET A 98 -13.40 6.41 -0.04
CA MET A 98 -12.54 5.50 -0.80
C MET A 98 -12.41 4.13 -0.13
N ASP A 99 -12.31 4.08 1.21
CA ASP A 99 -12.29 2.83 1.97
C ASP A 99 -13.61 2.04 1.83
N GLU A 100 -14.76 2.72 1.84
CA GLU A 100 -16.06 2.05 1.63
C GLU A 100 -16.20 1.52 0.19
N LEU A 101 -15.80 2.31 -0.82
CA LEU A 101 -15.76 1.84 -2.22
C LEU A 101 -14.85 0.61 -2.40
N THR A 102 -13.70 0.60 -1.71
CA THR A 102 -12.74 -0.52 -1.75
C THR A 102 -13.32 -1.80 -1.13
N ARG A 103 -14.14 -1.68 -0.07
CA ARG A 103 -14.77 -2.82 0.61
C ARG A 103 -16.04 -3.31 -0.09
N ASN A 104 -16.68 -2.46 -0.89
CA ASN A 104 -17.92 -2.79 -1.57
C ASN A 104 -17.65 -3.75 -2.75
N PRO A 105 -18.18 -4.98 -2.74
CA PRO A 105 -17.88 -5.97 -3.78
C PRO A 105 -18.58 -5.71 -5.12
N LEU A 106 -19.54 -4.77 -5.17
CA LEU A 106 -20.35 -4.53 -6.36
C LEU A 106 -19.55 -3.91 -7.50
N ALA A 107 -19.93 -4.27 -8.73
CA ALA A 107 -19.33 -3.74 -9.94
C ALA A 107 -19.45 -2.22 -10.04
N GLY A 108 -20.56 -1.63 -9.58
CA GLY A 108 -20.77 -0.18 -9.57
C GLY A 108 -19.71 0.55 -8.73
N ALA A 109 -19.39 0.08 -7.53
CA ALA A 109 -18.35 0.68 -6.69
C ALA A 109 -16.97 0.63 -7.36
N ARG A 110 -16.64 -0.47 -8.03
CA ARG A 110 -15.40 -0.59 -8.83
C ARG A 110 -15.42 0.37 -10.02
N GLN A 111 -16.54 0.52 -10.70
CA GLN A 111 -16.68 1.46 -11.82
C GLN A 111 -16.48 2.90 -11.39
N VAL A 112 -16.90 3.29 -10.17
CA VAL A 112 -16.57 4.62 -9.61
C VAL A 112 -15.05 4.79 -9.55
N LEU A 113 -14.33 3.84 -8.93
CA LEU A 113 -12.86 3.91 -8.82
C LEU A 113 -12.19 3.98 -10.20
N VAL A 114 -12.64 3.15 -11.16
CA VAL A 114 -12.13 3.18 -12.55
C VAL A 114 -12.39 4.54 -13.19
N ALA A 115 -13.60 5.09 -13.09
CA ALA A 115 -13.94 6.37 -13.71
C ALA A 115 -13.10 7.53 -13.16
N LEU A 116 -12.85 7.53 -11.84
CA LEU A 116 -12.03 8.55 -11.19
C LEU A 116 -10.59 8.59 -11.71
N THR A 117 -10.04 7.47 -12.21
CA THR A 117 -8.68 7.44 -12.82
C THR A 117 -8.53 8.31 -14.08
N THR A 118 -9.65 8.78 -14.63
CA THR A 118 -9.69 9.63 -15.82
C THR A 118 -10.30 11.01 -15.55
N SER A 119 -10.75 11.26 -14.32
CA SER A 119 -11.38 12.53 -13.93
C SER A 119 -10.33 13.60 -13.63
N ARG A 120 -10.21 14.60 -14.51
CA ARG A 120 -9.33 15.76 -14.29
C ARG A 120 -9.72 16.54 -13.03
N VAL A 121 -11.00 16.63 -12.71
CA VAL A 121 -11.48 17.33 -11.51
C VAL A 121 -11.00 16.62 -10.25
N PHE A 122 -11.08 15.29 -10.23
CA PHE A 122 -10.66 14.49 -9.09
C PHE A 122 -9.12 14.46 -8.94
N MET A 123 -8.41 14.39 -10.06
CA MET A 123 -6.94 14.33 -10.09
C MET A 123 -6.25 15.69 -9.91
N ALA A 124 -6.98 16.78 -9.65
CA ALA A 124 -6.37 18.10 -9.51
C ALA A 124 -5.66 18.33 -8.15
N GLU A 125 -5.74 17.40 -7.19
CA GLU A 125 -4.94 17.45 -5.94
C GLU A 125 -4.21 16.13 -5.73
N ASP A 126 -2.93 16.20 -5.36
CA ASP A 126 -2.05 15.03 -5.17
C ASP A 126 -2.57 14.06 -4.10
N ALA A 127 -3.11 14.58 -3.00
CA ALA A 127 -3.67 13.73 -1.95
C ALA A 127 -4.89 12.90 -2.43
N ARG A 128 -5.62 13.36 -3.45
CA ARG A 128 -6.72 12.58 -4.06
C ARG A 128 -6.17 11.46 -4.95
N ILE A 129 -5.08 11.74 -5.67
CA ILE A 129 -4.34 10.75 -6.45
C ILE A 129 -3.81 9.64 -5.52
N ASP A 130 -3.19 9.97 -4.39
CA ASP A 130 -2.71 9.01 -3.39
C ASP A 130 -3.82 8.03 -2.96
N LEU A 131 -4.97 8.59 -2.57
CA LEU A 131 -6.11 7.80 -2.15
C LEU A 131 -6.63 6.87 -3.25
N LEU A 132 -6.61 7.33 -4.51
CA LEU A 132 -7.07 6.55 -5.65
C LEU A 132 -6.09 5.46 -6.06
N ILE A 133 -4.78 5.70 -5.99
CA ILE A 133 -3.76 4.66 -6.18
C ILE A 133 -3.99 3.52 -5.20
N ALA A 134 -4.13 3.84 -3.90
CA ALA A 134 -4.38 2.83 -2.88
C ALA A 134 -5.70 2.08 -3.08
N ALA A 135 -6.80 2.80 -3.37
CA ALA A 135 -8.12 2.21 -3.53
C ALA A 135 -8.24 1.34 -4.79
N SER A 136 -7.61 1.73 -5.90
CA SER A 136 -7.66 0.97 -7.15
C SER A 136 -6.98 -0.40 -7.09
N SER A 137 -6.13 -0.65 -6.07
CA SER A 137 -5.45 -1.94 -5.87
C SER A 137 -6.36 -3.16 -5.77
N VAL A 138 -7.64 -2.99 -5.40
CA VAL A 138 -8.60 -4.11 -5.27
C VAL A 138 -9.33 -4.48 -6.57
N ILE A 139 -9.14 -3.72 -7.64
CA ILE A 139 -9.79 -3.96 -8.92
C ILE A 139 -9.09 -5.12 -9.64
N LYS A 140 -9.67 -6.32 -9.56
CA LYS A 140 -9.13 -7.54 -10.19
C LYS A 140 -10.15 -8.17 -11.16
N PRO A 141 -9.79 -8.43 -12.43
CA PRO A 141 -8.57 -7.94 -13.10
C PRO A 141 -8.61 -6.40 -13.28
N PRO A 142 -7.47 -5.70 -13.27
CA PRO A 142 -7.44 -4.26 -13.49
C PRO A 142 -7.71 -3.95 -14.97
N PRO A 143 -8.67 -3.08 -15.30
CA PRO A 143 -8.90 -2.67 -16.67
C PRO A 143 -7.76 -1.76 -17.17
N PRO A 144 -7.60 -1.59 -18.49
CA PRO A 144 -6.51 -0.79 -19.07
C PRO A 144 -6.42 0.64 -18.54
N GLU A 145 -7.54 1.25 -18.16
CA GLU A 145 -7.62 2.59 -17.55
C GLU A 145 -6.82 2.65 -16.25
N VAL A 146 -6.99 1.64 -15.38
CA VAL A 146 -6.32 1.57 -14.08
C VAL A 146 -4.83 1.32 -14.26
N VAL A 147 -4.45 0.44 -15.19
CA VAL A 147 -3.03 0.19 -15.49
C VAL A 147 -2.35 1.44 -16.06
N ARG A 148 -3.01 2.17 -16.97
CA ARG A 148 -2.49 3.45 -17.49
C ARG A 148 -2.36 4.50 -16.38
N PHE A 149 -3.32 4.55 -15.47
CA PHE A 149 -3.27 5.46 -14.33
C PHE A 149 -2.10 5.15 -13.40
N TRP A 150 -1.86 3.87 -13.06
CA TRP A 150 -0.67 3.47 -12.32
C TRP A 150 0.62 3.77 -13.09
N ASP A 151 0.68 3.49 -14.39
CA ASP A 151 1.87 3.80 -15.20
C ASP A 151 2.16 5.30 -15.20
N ALA A 152 1.13 6.16 -15.24
CA ALA A 152 1.26 7.62 -15.20
C ALA A 152 1.72 8.17 -13.84
N HIS A 153 1.46 7.46 -12.74
CA HIS A 153 1.85 7.82 -11.36
C HIS A 153 2.89 6.84 -10.80
N TRP A 154 3.72 6.31 -11.69
CA TRP A 154 4.91 5.55 -11.34
C TRP A 154 6.02 5.96 -12.31
N GLN A 155 6.40 7.24 -12.26
CA GLN A 155 7.45 7.86 -13.05
C GLN A 155 8.58 8.33 -12.11
N PRO A 156 9.83 8.44 -12.61
CA PRO A 156 10.91 9.02 -11.82
C PRO A 156 10.52 10.38 -11.26
N ASP A 157 10.84 10.62 -9.98
CA ASP A 157 10.58 11.89 -9.26
C ASP A 157 9.11 12.34 -9.16
N ASP A 158 8.13 11.47 -9.45
CA ASP A 158 6.71 11.84 -9.43
C ASP A 158 6.09 11.93 -8.01
N GLY A 159 6.81 11.45 -6.99
CA GLY A 159 6.33 11.41 -5.61
C GLY A 159 5.34 10.28 -5.29
N PHE A 160 4.85 9.54 -6.28
CA PHE A 160 3.84 8.50 -6.15
C PHE A 160 4.39 7.08 -6.29
N SER A 161 5.59 6.93 -6.86
CA SER A 161 6.18 5.64 -7.23
C SER A 161 6.13 4.57 -6.12
N ASN A 162 6.48 4.91 -4.87
CA ASN A 162 6.44 3.98 -3.72
C ASN A 162 5.01 3.52 -3.38
N LEU A 163 4.03 4.40 -3.51
CA LEU A 163 2.63 4.07 -3.27
C LEU A 163 2.07 3.21 -4.41
N THR A 164 2.43 3.55 -5.64
CA THR A 164 1.96 2.85 -6.84
C THR A 164 2.51 1.44 -6.94
N VAL A 165 3.79 1.22 -6.62
CA VAL A 165 4.34 -0.15 -6.56
C VAL A 165 3.61 -0.99 -5.51
N ALA A 166 3.26 -0.42 -4.36
CA ALA A 166 2.53 -1.14 -3.32
C ALA A 166 1.12 -1.52 -3.78
N ALA A 167 0.43 -0.62 -4.50
CA ALA A 167 -0.88 -0.90 -5.09
C ALA A 167 -0.81 -2.00 -6.17
N VAL A 168 0.19 -1.93 -7.05
CA VAL A 168 0.42 -2.90 -8.14
C VAL A 168 0.76 -4.28 -7.59
N VAL A 169 1.69 -4.37 -6.64
CA VAL A 169 2.09 -5.63 -6.00
C VAL A 169 0.91 -6.26 -5.26
N LYS A 170 0.16 -5.47 -4.49
CA LYS A 170 -1.06 -5.95 -3.80
C LYS A 170 -2.15 -6.41 -4.79
N ASN A 171 -2.24 -5.78 -5.95
CA ASN A 171 -3.15 -6.20 -7.00
C ASN A 171 -2.74 -7.59 -7.54
N GLY A 172 -1.48 -7.77 -7.90
CA GLY A 172 -0.91 -9.09 -8.23
C GLY A 172 -1.56 -9.81 -9.41
N ASP A 173 -2.46 -9.16 -10.15
CA ASP A 173 -3.04 -9.67 -11.40
C ASP A 173 -2.02 -9.54 -12.54
N GLU A 174 -2.18 -10.29 -13.62
CA GLU A 174 -1.19 -10.42 -14.70
C GLU A 174 -0.80 -9.05 -15.29
N ALA A 175 -1.78 -8.18 -15.55
CA ALA A 175 -1.51 -6.85 -16.11
C ALA A 175 -0.80 -5.92 -15.13
N ALA A 176 -1.08 -6.03 -13.83
CA ALA A 176 -0.39 -5.27 -12.79
C ALA A 176 1.06 -5.73 -12.65
N VAL A 177 1.26 -7.04 -12.61
CA VAL A 177 2.56 -7.67 -12.52
C VAL A 177 3.44 -7.37 -13.75
N ALA A 178 2.85 -7.35 -14.95
CA ALA A 178 3.57 -6.93 -16.16
C ALA A 178 4.04 -5.46 -16.07
N LEU A 179 3.27 -4.57 -15.44
CA LEU A 179 3.70 -3.20 -15.18
C LEU A 179 4.88 -3.16 -14.20
N LEU A 180 4.86 -3.97 -13.14
CA LEU A 180 6.01 -4.10 -12.22
C LEU A 180 7.28 -4.53 -12.97
N GLU A 181 7.21 -5.54 -13.84
CA GLU A 181 8.35 -6.01 -14.64
C GLU A 181 8.93 -4.87 -15.51
N LYS A 182 8.04 -4.13 -16.20
CA LYS A 182 8.41 -2.96 -17.01
C LYS A 182 9.16 -1.91 -16.17
N LYS A 183 8.68 -1.64 -14.95
CA LYS A 183 9.26 -0.60 -14.07
C LYS A 183 10.59 -1.03 -13.45
N MET A 184 10.72 -2.28 -13.05
CA MET A 184 11.97 -2.86 -12.55
C MET A 184 13.08 -2.84 -13.61
N ALA A 185 12.73 -3.08 -14.88
CA ALA A 185 13.66 -3.03 -16.01
C ALA A 185 14.00 -1.60 -16.46
N ASN A 186 13.22 -0.59 -16.08
CA ASN A 186 13.43 0.79 -16.54
C ASN A 186 14.71 1.40 -15.92
N PRO A 187 15.72 1.78 -16.71
CA PRO A 187 16.98 2.34 -16.18
C PRO A 187 16.83 3.75 -15.59
N ASP A 188 15.73 4.45 -15.84
CA ASP A 188 15.52 5.81 -15.32
C ASP A 188 15.22 5.84 -13.81
N PHE A 189 14.82 4.69 -13.25
CA PHE A 189 14.72 4.52 -11.80
C PHE A 189 16.06 4.08 -11.24
N ASP A 190 16.51 4.77 -10.18
CA ASP A 190 17.75 4.43 -9.53
C ASP A 190 17.68 3.09 -8.77
N MET A 191 18.85 2.62 -8.34
CA MET A 191 18.96 1.36 -7.62
C MET A 191 18.33 1.43 -6.22
N GLU A 192 18.43 2.56 -5.53
CA GLU A 192 17.94 2.70 -4.15
C GLU A 192 16.41 2.58 -4.11
N GLU A 193 15.73 3.21 -5.06
CA GLU A 193 14.29 3.14 -5.21
C GLU A 193 13.82 1.72 -5.53
N LYS A 194 14.50 1.02 -6.46
CA LYS A 194 14.20 -0.38 -6.74
C LYS A 194 14.43 -1.29 -5.55
N LEU A 195 15.49 -1.04 -4.76
CA LEU A 195 15.73 -1.77 -3.51
C LEU A 195 14.62 -1.51 -2.48
N HIS A 196 14.09 -0.28 -2.42
CA HIS A 196 12.93 0.02 -1.58
C HIS A 196 11.71 -0.80 -2.00
N TRP A 197 11.46 -0.94 -3.30
CA TRP A 197 10.35 -1.76 -3.82
C TRP A 197 10.52 -3.24 -3.51
N LEU A 198 11.74 -3.77 -3.67
CA LEU A 198 12.10 -5.14 -3.35
C LEU A 198 11.91 -5.43 -1.85
N HIS A 199 12.51 -4.62 -0.99
CA HIS A 199 12.48 -4.83 0.46
C HIS A 199 11.16 -4.38 1.12
N GLY A 200 10.31 -3.63 0.44
CA GLY A 200 9.03 -3.17 0.98
C GLY A 200 7.86 -4.02 0.49
N PRO A 201 7.12 -3.55 -0.53
CA PRO A 201 5.91 -4.21 -1.01
C PRO A 201 6.18 -5.61 -1.56
N LEU A 202 7.24 -5.82 -2.35
CA LEU A 202 7.51 -7.14 -2.93
C LEU A 202 7.80 -8.18 -1.85
N LEU A 203 8.63 -7.85 -0.84
CA LEU A 203 8.93 -8.75 0.26
C LEU A 203 7.66 -9.23 0.99
N SER A 204 6.72 -8.32 1.24
CA SER A 204 5.46 -8.59 1.95
C SER A 204 4.53 -9.53 1.16
N HIS A 205 4.73 -9.62 -0.16
CA HIS A 205 3.94 -10.42 -1.09
C HIS A 205 4.75 -11.53 -1.78
N ARG A 206 5.99 -11.80 -1.31
CA ARG A 206 6.95 -12.64 -2.03
C ARG A 206 6.56 -14.11 -2.21
N LEU A 207 5.46 -14.56 -1.59
CA LEU A 207 4.91 -15.90 -1.74
C LEU A 207 3.59 -15.92 -2.53
N ASP A 208 3.17 -14.79 -3.10
CA ASP A 208 2.06 -14.73 -4.04
C ASP A 208 2.50 -15.34 -5.37
N LEU A 209 1.80 -16.37 -5.84
CA LEU A 209 2.21 -17.15 -7.01
C LEU A 209 2.42 -16.30 -8.28
N PRO A 210 1.51 -15.38 -8.67
CA PRO A 210 1.72 -14.54 -9.84
C PRO A 210 2.98 -13.66 -9.73
N LEU A 211 3.26 -13.16 -8.52
CA LEU A 211 4.44 -12.34 -8.25
C LEU A 211 5.72 -13.18 -8.30
N LEU A 212 5.74 -14.39 -7.74
CA LEU A 212 6.87 -15.30 -7.86
C LEU A 212 7.18 -15.67 -9.31
N GLN A 213 6.16 -15.95 -10.11
CA GLN A 213 6.32 -16.23 -11.54
C GLN A 213 6.90 -15.02 -12.28
N SER A 214 6.54 -13.81 -11.87
CA SER A 214 7.15 -12.58 -12.38
C SER A 214 8.61 -12.42 -11.97
N CYS A 215 8.94 -12.68 -10.70
CA CYS A 215 10.32 -12.69 -10.25
C CYS A 215 11.16 -13.67 -11.06
N GLU A 216 10.64 -14.87 -11.36
CA GLU A 216 11.30 -15.80 -12.26
C GLU A 216 11.52 -15.20 -13.65
N ARG A 217 10.49 -14.61 -14.28
CA ARG A 217 10.62 -13.96 -15.59
C ARG A 217 11.67 -12.87 -15.57
N MET A 218 11.66 -11.98 -14.58
CA MET A 218 12.65 -10.91 -14.44
C MET A 218 14.09 -11.45 -14.34
N LEU A 219 14.29 -12.52 -13.56
CA LEU A 219 15.58 -13.21 -13.46
C LEU A 219 15.99 -13.89 -14.77
N LEU A 220 15.03 -14.27 -15.62
CA LEU A 220 15.31 -14.87 -16.93
C LEU A 220 15.60 -13.83 -18.02
N THR A 221 14.79 -12.76 -18.08
CA THR A 221 14.78 -11.75 -19.15
C THR A 221 15.87 -10.69 -19.00
N GLY A 222 16.59 -10.68 -17.88
CA GLY A 222 17.79 -9.86 -17.68
C GLY A 222 17.50 -8.52 -17.02
N LEU A 223 17.23 -8.52 -15.71
CA LEU A 223 17.43 -7.33 -14.89
C LEU A 223 18.93 -6.93 -14.92
N PRO A 224 19.29 -5.69 -14.57
CA PRO A 224 20.68 -5.35 -14.28
C PRO A 224 21.28 -6.36 -13.27
N ALA A 225 22.52 -6.81 -13.50
CA ALA A 225 23.13 -7.90 -12.73
C ALA A 225 23.07 -7.70 -11.20
N ASP A 226 23.32 -6.47 -10.74
CA ASP A 226 23.22 -6.13 -9.33
C ASP A 226 21.80 -6.32 -8.77
N LEU A 227 20.78 -6.02 -9.58
CA LEU A 227 19.38 -6.15 -9.21
C LEU A 227 18.90 -7.61 -9.25
N GLU A 228 19.45 -8.45 -10.14
CA GLU A 228 19.17 -9.90 -10.16
C GLU A 228 19.53 -10.53 -8.80
N VAL A 229 20.74 -10.26 -8.31
CA VAL A 229 21.20 -10.78 -7.01
C VAL A 229 20.35 -10.23 -5.87
N LYS A 230 19.95 -8.96 -5.94
CA LYS A 230 19.10 -8.33 -4.90
C LYS A 230 17.67 -8.86 -4.88
N LEU A 231 17.13 -9.24 -6.04
CA LEU A 231 15.86 -9.94 -6.11
C LEU A 231 15.97 -11.33 -5.47
N VAL A 232 17.02 -12.10 -5.76
CA VAL A 232 17.28 -13.39 -5.09
C VAL A 232 17.44 -13.19 -3.57
N GLU A 233 18.19 -12.19 -3.15
CA GLU A 233 18.38 -11.83 -1.74
C GLU A 233 17.03 -11.56 -1.05
N THR A 234 16.15 -10.79 -1.69
CA THR A 234 14.81 -10.47 -1.18
C THR A 234 13.93 -11.72 -1.00
N LEU A 235 14.01 -12.66 -1.95
CA LEU A 235 13.23 -13.90 -1.90
C LEU A 235 13.72 -14.87 -0.82
N PHE A 236 15.05 -14.98 -0.61
CA PHE A 236 15.64 -16.07 0.18
C PHE A 236 16.31 -15.64 1.49
N ASP A 237 16.80 -14.40 1.62
CA ASP A 237 17.53 -13.94 2.79
C ASP A 237 16.88 -12.70 3.40
N TYR A 238 15.82 -12.87 4.19
CA TYR A 238 15.21 -11.77 4.92
C TYR A 238 16.15 -11.24 6.02
N ARG A 239 16.60 -9.98 5.91
CA ARG A 239 17.57 -9.34 6.82
C ARG A 239 17.03 -8.09 7.53
N PRO A 240 16.06 -8.22 8.44
CA PRO A 240 15.36 -7.06 8.99
C PRO A 240 16.25 -6.09 9.77
N ARG A 241 17.32 -6.59 10.39
CA ARG A 241 18.28 -5.75 11.13
C ARG A 241 19.16 -4.90 10.23
N GLU A 242 19.39 -5.34 9.00
CA GLU A 242 20.24 -4.64 8.03
C GLU A 242 19.40 -3.69 7.16
N TRP A 243 18.19 -4.11 6.78
CA TRP A 243 17.38 -3.37 5.82
C TRP A 243 16.54 -2.25 6.42
N TYR A 244 16.11 -2.36 7.69
CA TYR A 244 15.11 -1.43 8.22
C TYR A 244 15.57 -0.59 9.40
N LEU A 245 16.58 -0.97 10.19
CA LEU A 245 16.90 -0.20 11.40
C LEU A 245 17.26 1.26 11.05
N PRO A 246 16.61 2.27 11.69
CA PRO A 246 15.73 2.18 12.87
C PRO A 246 14.21 2.09 12.62
N SER A 247 13.77 1.99 11.36
CA SER A 247 12.37 1.86 10.94
C SER A 247 11.74 0.49 11.24
N ILE A 248 10.40 0.45 11.18
CA ILE A 248 9.60 -0.78 11.35
C ILE A 248 9.81 -1.69 10.14
N PRO A 249 10.14 -2.99 10.34
CA PRO A 249 10.38 -3.90 9.25
C PRO A 249 9.09 -4.35 8.55
N TYR A 250 9.18 -4.57 7.24
CA TYR A 250 8.16 -5.30 6.48
C TYR A 250 8.29 -6.80 6.76
N ASN A 251 7.17 -7.47 7.02
CA ASN A 251 7.18 -8.88 7.38
C ASN A 251 6.85 -9.75 6.16
N PRO A 252 7.76 -10.64 5.74
CA PRO A 252 7.44 -11.59 4.69
C PRO A 252 6.44 -12.65 5.19
N PRO A 253 5.62 -13.23 4.30
CA PRO A 253 4.79 -14.38 4.63
C PRO A 253 5.66 -15.59 5.00
N LEU A 254 5.12 -16.43 5.88
CA LEU A 254 5.77 -17.65 6.36
C LEU A 254 5.74 -18.71 5.25
N LEU A 255 6.87 -19.39 5.02
CA LEU A 255 6.97 -20.39 3.96
C LEU A 255 6.07 -21.61 4.23
N GLU A 256 5.86 -21.92 5.51
CA GLU A 256 5.03 -23.02 6.00
C GLU A 256 3.56 -22.86 5.60
N THR A 257 3.11 -21.61 5.37
CA THR A 257 1.73 -21.33 4.95
C THR A 257 1.53 -21.38 3.44
N ALA A 258 2.60 -21.57 2.65
CA ALA A 258 2.54 -21.54 1.19
C ALA A 258 1.87 -22.78 0.59
N GLY A 259 1.06 -22.63 -0.48
CA GLY A 259 0.51 -23.75 -1.25
C GLY A 259 1.57 -24.53 -2.04
N GLU A 260 1.23 -25.73 -2.54
CA GLU A 260 2.18 -26.59 -3.26
C GLU A 260 2.75 -25.91 -4.51
N ALA A 261 1.91 -25.26 -5.30
CA ALA A 261 2.33 -24.50 -6.48
C ALA A 261 3.34 -23.39 -6.14
N VAL A 262 3.16 -22.72 -4.99
CA VAL A 262 4.09 -21.68 -4.51
C VAL A 262 5.43 -22.30 -4.11
N LEU A 263 5.39 -23.42 -3.37
CA LEU A 263 6.60 -24.15 -2.97
C LEU A 263 7.40 -24.63 -4.17
N LEU A 264 6.75 -25.22 -5.18
CA LEU A 264 7.38 -25.64 -6.43
C LEU A 264 8.00 -24.44 -7.18
N GLN A 265 7.31 -23.30 -7.20
CA GLN A 265 7.84 -22.08 -7.83
C GLN A 265 9.06 -21.54 -7.07
N VAL A 266 9.05 -21.52 -5.74
CA VAL A 266 10.21 -21.14 -4.92
C VAL A 266 11.38 -22.11 -5.16
N GLN A 267 11.12 -23.42 -5.23
CA GLN A 267 12.13 -24.43 -5.54
C GLN A 267 12.79 -24.15 -6.90
N LYS A 268 11.97 -23.91 -7.93
CA LYS A 268 12.43 -23.59 -9.29
C LYS A 268 13.34 -22.37 -9.31
N ILE A 269 12.93 -21.27 -8.68
CA ILE A 269 13.73 -20.04 -8.60
C ILE A 269 15.03 -20.28 -7.82
N GLY A 270 14.97 -21.01 -6.70
CA GLY A 270 16.15 -21.27 -5.86
C GLY A 270 17.20 -22.14 -6.56
N VAL A 271 16.78 -23.17 -7.31
CA VAL A 271 17.69 -23.98 -8.15
C VAL A 271 18.33 -23.11 -9.24
N MET A 272 17.50 -22.37 -9.99
CA MET A 272 17.97 -21.44 -11.02
C MET A 272 18.99 -20.45 -10.44
N ALA A 273 18.73 -19.92 -9.25
CA ALA A 273 19.58 -18.90 -8.67
C ALA A 273 21.00 -19.41 -8.37
N ARG A 274 21.12 -20.66 -7.91
CA ARG A 274 22.42 -21.30 -7.62
C ARG A 274 23.20 -21.68 -8.88
N GLU A 275 22.50 -21.97 -9.97
CA GLU A 275 23.12 -22.39 -11.23
C GLU A 275 23.55 -21.19 -12.09
N ARG A 276 22.78 -20.09 -12.05
CA ARG A 276 22.94 -18.96 -12.97
C ARG A 276 23.70 -17.77 -12.38
N PHE A 277 23.58 -17.51 -11.08
CA PHE A 277 24.11 -16.29 -10.48
C PHE A 277 25.32 -16.57 -9.59
N ALA A 278 26.26 -15.62 -9.56
CA ALA A 278 27.38 -15.63 -8.63
C ALA A 278 26.91 -15.17 -7.25
N LEU A 279 26.38 -16.10 -6.46
CA LEU A 279 25.93 -15.84 -5.08
C LEU A 279 27.13 -15.82 -4.13
N ASP A 280 27.12 -14.91 -3.16
CA ASP A 280 28.07 -14.99 -2.05
C ASP A 280 27.75 -16.21 -1.15
N ALA A 281 28.72 -16.61 -0.32
CA ALA A 281 28.59 -17.79 0.53
C ALA A 281 27.40 -17.71 1.51
N ARG A 282 27.01 -16.50 1.93
CA ARG A 282 25.87 -16.29 2.83
C ARG A 282 24.58 -16.55 2.06
N LEU A 283 24.38 -15.88 0.93
CA LEU A 283 23.17 -16.00 0.13
C LEU A 283 23.00 -17.41 -0.41
N GLU A 284 24.08 -18.06 -0.87
CA GLU A 284 24.02 -19.47 -1.28
C GLU A 284 23.54 -20.39 -0.14
N ALA A 285 24.06 -20.20 1.08
CA ALA A 285 23.62 -20.97 2.24
C ALA A 285 22.13 -20.76 2.55
N ARG A 286 21.62 -19.51 2.42
CA ARG A 286 20.21 -19.19 2.66
C ARG A 286 19.29 -19.77 1.60
N VAL A 287 19.69 -19.74 0.32
CA VAL A 287 18.97 -20.42 -0.76
C VAL A 287 18.93 -21.92 -0.49
N LYS A 288 20.06 -22.55 -0.15
CA LYS A 288 20.12 -23.99 0.17
C LYS A 288 19.22 -24.38 1.34
N MET A 289 19.28 -23.64 2.45
CA MET A 289 18.40 -23.88 3.61
C MET A 289 16.92 -23.79 3.23
N THR A 290 16.55 -22.80 2.40
CA THR A 290 15.18 -22.63 1.93
C THR A 290 14.75 -23.81 1.07
N LEU A 291 15.60 -24.27 0.14
CA LEU A 291 15.32 -25.44 -0.70
C LEU A 291 15.12 -26.73 0.13
N GLU A 292 15.95 -26.94 1.15
CA GLU A 292 15.79 -28.07 2.09
C GLU A 292 14.46 -27.98 2.86
N GLN A 293 14.05 -26.77 3.26
CA GLN A 293 12.77 -26.55 3.91
C GLN A 293 11.59 -26.78 2.97
N VAL A 294 11.65 -26.26 1.74
CA VAL A 294 10.64 -26.50 0.69
C VAL A 294 10.46 -27.99 0.45
N GLN A 295 11.56 -28.75 0.31
CA GLN A 295 11.49 -30.19 0.08
C GLN A 295 10.74 -30.92 1.20
N LYS A 296 11.06 -30.61 2.47
CA LYS A 296 10.36 -31.19 3.63
C LYS A 296 8.86 -30.84 3.64
N LEU A 297 8.51 -29.62 3.28
CA LEU A 297 7.11 -29.17 3.23
C LEU A 297 6.32 -29.85 2.10
N LEU A 298 6.98 -30.16 0.98
CA LEU A 298 6.38 -30.91 -0.13
C LEU A 298 6.19 -32.39 0.23
N GLU A 299 7.18 -33.02 0.88
CA GLU A 299 7.10 -34.43 1.31
C GLU A 299 6.05 -34.69 2.40
N ALA A 300 5.69 -33.66 3.17
CA ALA A 300 4.69 -33.76 4.24
C ALA A 300 3.23 -33.63 3.74
N ARG A 301 3.02 -33.44 2.44
CA ARG A 301 1.70 -33.27 1.80
C ARG A 301 1.31 -34.50 0.99
#